data_AF-A0A9D1L2K0-F1
#
_entry.id   AF-A0A9D1L2K0-F1
#
_cell.length_a   1.000
_cell.length_b   1.000
_cell.length_c   1.000
_cell.angle_alpha   90.00
_cell.angle_beta   90.00
_cell.angle_gamma   90.00
#
_symmetry.space_group_name_H-M   'P 1'
#
loop_
_entity.id
_entity.type
_entity.pdbx_description
1 polymer ?
#
loop_
_entity_poly.entity_id
_entity_poly.type
_entity_poly.pdbx_seq_one_letter_code
_entity_poly.pdbx_strand_id
1 'polypeptide(L)' 'MRGEYYHPATNALWFYAPARGTNCTSTWWDQTLAGRYKNHCFYQPDKGECQELH' A
#
# COMPACT_ATOMS: atom_id res chain seq x y z
N MET A 1 -24.95 3.13 -3.77
CA MET A 1 -23.51 3.28 -3.45
C MET A 1 -22.77 2.33 -4.36
N ARG A 2 -21.93 2.84 -5.27
CA ARG A 2 -21.32 2.00 -6.32
C ARG A 2 -20.30 1.07 -5.67
N GLY A 3 -20.36 -0.23 -6.00
CA GLY A 3 -19.46 -1.27 -5.50
C GLY A 3 -18.05 -1.14 -6.06
N GLU A 4 -17.41 0.00 -5.82
CA GLU A 4 -16.06 0.29 -6.23
C GLU A 4 -15.11 -0.62 -5.45
N TYR A 5 -14.47 -1.56 -6.16
CA TYR A 5 -13.47 -2.44 -5.58
C TYR A 5 -12.14 -1.67 -5.47
N TYR A 6 -11.68 -1.48 -4.24
CA TYR A 6 -10.42 -0.83 -3.96
C TYR A 6 -9.30 -1.88 -3.88
N HIS A 7 -8.31 -1.76 -4.77
CA HIS A 7 -7.19 -2.69 -4.89
C HIS A 7 -5.86 -1.98 -4.55
N PRO A 8 -5.55 -1.74 -3.27
CA PRO A 8 -4.33 -1.04 -2.87
C PRO A 8 -3.04 -1.83 -3.19
N ALA A 9 -3.19 -3.12 -3.50
CA ALA A 9 -2.09 -4.00 -3.85
C ALA A 9 -1.66 -3.91 -5.33
N THR A 10 -2.47 -3.33 -6.23
CA THR A 10 -2.25 -3.43 -7.68
C THR A 10 -0.88 -2.90 -8.12
N ASN A 11 -0.39 -1.83 -7.49
CA ASN A 11 0.90 -1.20 -7.81
C ASN A 11 1.81 -1.08 -6.58
N ALA A 12 1.57 -1.86 -5.53
CA ALA A 12 2.36 -1.82 -4.31
C ALA A 12 3.42 -2.93 -4.34
N LEU A 13 4.70 -2.58 -4.21
CA LEU A 13 5.76 -3.59 -4.06
C LEU A 13 5.91 -4.03 -2.61
N TRP A 14 5.62 -3.15 -1.66
CA TRP A 14 5.89 -3.40 -0.25
C TRP A 14 4.59 -3.52 0.54
N PHE A 15 4.51 -4.51 1.42
CA PHE A 15 3.41 -4.67 2.35
C PHE A 15 3.85 -5.23 3.69
N TYR A 16 3.13 -4.88 4.74
CA TYR A 16 3.27 -5.53 6.04
C TYR A 16 1.94 -5.59 6.79
N ALA A 17 1.85 -6.54 7.73
CA ALA A 17 0.71 -6.68 8.61
C ALA A 17 1.03 -6.08 9.98
N PRO A 18 0.51 -4.87 10.32
CA PRO A 18 0.67 -4.31 11.65
C PRO A 18 0.03 -5.19 12.73
N ALA A 19 0.52 -5.05 13.97
CA ALA A 19 -0.13 -5.62 15.14
C ALA A 19 -1.58 -5.14 15.25
N ARG A 20 -2.43 -5.95 15.89
CA ARG A 20 -3.85 -5.63 16.04
C ARG A 20 -4.01 -4.31 16.80
N GLY A 21 -4.76 -3.37 16.22
CA GLY A 21 -4.99 -2.04 16.79
C GLY A 21 -3.98 -0.97 16.34
N THR A 22 -2.95 -1.35 15.59
CA THR A 22 -2.01 -0.39 14.99
C THR A 22 -2.51 0.05 13.62
N ASN A 23 -2.46 1.36 13.36
CA ASN A 23 -2.78 1.94 12.06
C ASN A 23 -1.57 1.88 11.12
N CYS A 24 -1.83 1.90 9.80
CA CYS A 24 -0.77 2.03 8.82
C CYS A 24 -0.08 3.39 8.99
N THR A 25 1.24 3.42 8.90
CA THR A 25 1.97 4.68 8.85
C THR A 25 1.74 5.35 7.48
N SER A 26 1.78 6.68 7.44
CA SER A 26 1.68 7.44 6.18
C SER A 26 2.83 7.11 5.23
N THR A 27 4.01 6.84 5.81
CA THR A 27 5.23 6.48 5.10
C THR A 27 5.95 5.33 5.79
N TRP A 28 6.66 4.52 5.02
CA TRP A 28 7.50 3.42 5.51
C TRP A 28 8.73 3.29 4.64
N TRP A 29 9.93 3.48 5.20
CA TRP A 29 11.19 3.58 4.44
C TRP A 29 11.08 4.48 3.21
N ASP A 30 10.61 5.71 3.41
CA ASP A 30 10.39 6.71 2.36
C ASP A 30 9.33 6.36 1.29
N GLN A 31 8.64 5.24 1.45
CA GLN A 31 7.54 4.82 0.57
C GLN A 31 6.19 5.30 1.08
N THR A 32 5.35 5.79 0.16
CA THR A 32 4.03 6.36 0.49
C THR A 32 2.98 5.27 0.63
N LEU A 33 2.09 5.38 1.62
CA LEU A 33 0.97 4.45 1.78
C LEU A 33 0.07 4.44 0.53
N ALA A 34 0.02 3.31 -0.17
CA ALA A 34 -0.92 3.05 -1.25
C ALA A 34 -2.34 2.86 -0.70
N GLY A 35 -2.45 2.18 0.44
CA GLY A 35 -3.70 1.94 1.15
C GLY A 35 -3.66 0.78 2.13
N ARG A 36 -4.82 0.49 2.71
CA ARG A 36 -5.01 -0.65 3.60
C ARG A 36 -6.09 -1.57 3.05
N TYR A 37 -5.81 -2.87 3.03
CA TYR A 37 -6.83 -3.88 2.79
C TYR A 37 -6.76 -4.95 3.89
N LYS A 38 -7.88 -5.12 4.61
CA LYS A 38 -7.97 -5.96 5.81
C LYS A 38 -6.89 -5.58 6.85
N ASN A 39 -6.01 -6.50 7.19
CA ASN A 39 -4.91 -6.34 8.15
C ASN A 39 -3.57 -6.00 7.49
N HIS A 40 -3.54 -5.68 6.19
CA HIS A 40 -2.31 -5.37 5.47
C HIS A 40 -2.28 -3.91 5.03
N CYS A 41 -1.12 -3.28 5.20
CA CYS A 41 -0.78 -1.96 4.69
C CYS A 41 0.09 -2.15 3.43
N PHE A 42 -0.23 -1.42 2.37
CA PHE A 42 0.44 -1.48 1.07
C PHE A 42 1.12 -0.15 0.78
N TYR A 43 2.34 -0.17 0.26
CA TYR A 43 3.13 1.02 0.00
C TYR A 43 3.55 1.09 -1.46
N GLN A 44 3.46 2.29 -2.03
CA GLN A 44 3.86 2.58 -3.39
C GLN A 44 5.38 2.59 -3.48
N PRO A 45 5.95 1.98 -4.52
CA PRO A 45 7.38 2.06 -4.75
C PRO A 45 7.82 3.47 -5.16
N ASP A 46 9.10 3.75 -5.02
CA ASP A 46 9.68 4.96 -5.59
C ASP A 46 9.68 4.92 -7.12
N LYS A 47 9.71 6.12 -7.71
CA LYS A 47 9.80 6.27 -9.16
C LYS A 47 11.10 5.62 -9.65
N GLY A 48 10.98 4.59 -10.48
CA GLY A 48 12.11 3.86 -11.06
C GLY A 48 12.39 2.49 -10.43
N GLU A 49 11.81 2.16 -9.27
CA GLU A 49 11.95 0.84 -8.66
C GLU A 49 11.22 -0.26 -9.43
N CYS A 50 10.12 0.10 -10.12
CA CYS A 50 9.42 -0.78 -11.03
C CYS A 50 9.17 -0.08 -12.36
N GLN A 51 9.88 -0.53 -13.39
CA GLN A 51 9.80 0.06 -14.72
C GLN A 51 8.49 -0.24 -15.45
N GLU A 52 7.76 -1.29 -15.03
CA GLU A 52 6.45 -1.64 -15.58
C GLU A 52 5.28 -0.84 -14.97
N LEU A 53 5.51 -0.12 -13.87
CA LEU A 53 4.48 0.68 -13.18
C LEU A 53 4.34 2.11 -13.73
N HIS A 54 5.12 2.52 -14.74
CA HIS A 54 5.08 3.86 -15.35
C HIS A 54 5.11 3.84 -16.88
#